data_AF-A0A1F8RXA2-F1
#
_entry.id   AF-A0A1F8RXA2-F1
#
_cell.length_a   1.000
_cell.length_b   1.000
_cell.length_c   1.000
_cell.angle_alpha   90.00
_cell.angle_beta   90.00
_cell.angle_gamma   90.00
#
_symmetry.space_group_name_H-M   'P 1'
#
loop_
_entity.id
_entity.type
_entity.pdbx_description
1 polymer ?
#
loop_
_entity_poly.entity_id
_entity_poly.type
_entity_poly.pdbx_seq_one_letter_code
_entity_poly.pdbx_strand_id
1 'polypeptide(L)'
;MSYRSSASFGKRQEYVAVAELLRRGFDVYMTLVDDQQIDCVLRQEGNGSPRYLDIQIKARSKDCQPRNAGTFSAMEVRRPRKNFYFIFYSEQADTYWVLPSLQLVREATRNKTGRNAGKYRIQFCNVSRSGEVRPRPRFTKYQNRFDLLE
;
A
#
# COMPACT_ATOMS: atom_id res chain seq x y z
N MET A 1 4.65 -4.82 27.36
CA MET A 1 4.05 -5.78 26.40
C MET A 1 3.27 -5.13 25.24
N SER A 2 2.93 -3.83 25.27
CA SER A 2 2.16 -3.17 24.19
C SER A 2 2.91 -3.04 22.84
N TYR A 3 4.23 -2.76 22.87
CA TYR A 3 5.05 -2.56 21.65
C TYR A 3 5.16 -3.82 20.76
N ARG A 4 5.09 -5.02 21.35
CA ARG A 4 5.07 -6.29 20.61
C ARG A 4 3.80 -6.46 19.78
N SER A 5 2.71 -5.75 20.08
CA SER A 5 1.42 -5.94 19.40
C SER A 5 1.29 -5.16 18.09
N SER A 6 1.72 -3.88 18.06
CA SER A 6 1.49 -3.00 16.90
C SER A 6 2.56 -3.17 15.81
N ALA A 7 3.84 -3.29 16.20
CA ALA A 7 4.93 -3.50 15.24
C ALA A 7 4.81 -4.87 14.55
N SER A 8 4.49 -5.92 15.30
CA SER A 8 4.22 -7.24 14.73
C SER A 8 2.96 -7.26 13.86
N PHE A 9 1.95 -6.44 14.18
CA PHE A 9 0.75 -6.33 13.37
C PHE A 9 1.03 -5.71 11.99
N GLY A 10 1.77 -4.60 11.93
CA GLY A 10 2.18 -3.99 10.66
C GLY A 10 2.91 -4.99 9.77
N LYS A 11 3.92 -5.68 10.34
CA LYS A 11 4.71 -6.68 9.62
C LYS A 11 3.86 -7.87 9.13
N ARG A 12 2.96 -8.40 9.96
CA ARG A 12 2.06 -9.50 9.54
C ARG A 12 1.19 -9.11 8.35
N GLN A 13 0.69 -7.87 8.36
CA GLN A 13 -0.14 -7.39 7.26
C GLN A 13 0.65 -7.13 5.98
N GLU A 14 1.92 -6.74 6.08
CA GLU A 14 2.84 -6.72 4.93
C GLU A 14 2.97 -8.12 4.32
N TYR A 15 3.14 -9.16 5.15
CA TYR A 15 3.25 -10.54 4.69
C TYR A 15 1.98 -11.06 3.98
N VAL A 16 0.79 -10.54 4.29
CA VAL A 16 -0.44 -10.90 3.56
C VAL A 16 -0.36 -10.42 2.10
N ALA A 17 0.09 -9.18 1.86
CA ALA A 17 0.27 -8.69 0.49
C ALA A 17 1.45 -9.36 -0.22
N VAL A 18 2.53 -9.71 0.50
CA VAL A 18 3.63 -10.52 -0.06
C VAL A 18 3.14 -11.91 -0.47
N ALA A 19 2.35 -12.58 0.36
CA ALA A 19 1.76 -13.87 0.02
C ALA A 19 0.88 -13.77 -1.23
N GLU A 20 0.11 -12.68 -1.39
CA GLU A 20 -0.68 -12.42 -2.59
C GLU A 20 0.19 -12.18 -3.83
N LEU A 21 1.31 -11.48 -3.70
CA LEU A 21 2.30 -11.34 -4.79
C LEU A 21 2.88 -12.71 -5.19
N LEU A 22 3.31 -13.52 -4.23
CA LEU A 22 3.83 -14.87 -4.48
C LEU A 22 2.78 -15.77 -5.13
N ARG A 23 1.54 -15.72 -4.66
CA ARG A 23 0.40 -16.47 -5.23
C ARG A 23 0.14 -16.12 -6.70
N ARG A 24 0.44 -14.89 -7.10
CA ARG A 24 0.34 -14.40 -8.48
C ARG A 24 1.58 -14.69 -9.33
N GLY A 25 2.62 -15.29 -8.76
CA GLY A 25 3.84 -15.69 -9.47
C GLY A 25 4.92 -14.60 -9.58
N PHE A 26 4.82 -13.52 -8.80
CA PHE A 26 5.89 -12.51 -8.77
C PHE A 26 7.14 -13.06 -8.05
N ASP A 27 8.33 -12.72 -8.56
CA ASP A 27 9.61 -13.00 -7.92
C ASP A 27 9.92 -11.91 -6.86
N VAL A 28 9.70 -12.24 -5.58
CA VAL A 28 9.70 -11.28 -4.46
C VAL A 28 10.96 -11.42 -3.61
N TYR A 29 11.72 -10.33 -3.50
CA TYR A 29 12.88 -10.19 -2.61
C TYR A 29 12.51 -9.35 -1.40
N MET A 30 12.63 -9.93 -0.19
CA MET A 30 12.33 -9.23 1.06
C MET A 30 13.50 -8.36 1.52
N THR A 31 13.21 -7.20 2.10
CA THR A 31 14.22 -6.37 2.76
C THR A 31 14.49 -6.87 4.18
N LEU A 32 15.76 -6.92 4.58
CA LEU A 32 16.13 -7.25 5.96
C LEU A 32 15.89 -6.05 6.90
N VAL A 33 16.11 -4.84 6.40
CA VAL A 33 15.87 -3.57 7.09
C VAL A 33 15.08 -2.66 6.16
N ASP A 34 13.99 -2.06 6.67
CA ASP A 34 13.16 -1.09 5.94
C ASP A 34 13.44 0.35 6.41
N ASP A 35 14.60 0.89 6.04
CA ASP A 35 14.95 2.30 6.26
C ASP A 35 14.66 3.19 5.02
N GLN A 36 14.44 2.55 3.88
CA GLN A 36 14.19 3.20 2.59
C GLN A 36 12.71 3.26 2.19
N GLN A 37 11.78 2.81 3.03
CA GLN A 37 10.35 2.68 2.70
C GLN A 37 10.07 1.63 1.61
N ILE A 38 10.80 0.51 1.68
CA ILE A 38 10.72 -0.60 0.73
C ILE A 38 10.54 -1.87 1.56
N ASP A 39 9.34 -2.45 1.47
CA ASP A 39 9.00 -3.69 2.17
C ASP A 39 9.50 -4.92 1.40
N CYS A 40 9.48 -4.83 0.06
CA CYS A 40 10.05 -5.83 -0.83
C CYS A 40 10.41 -5.22 -2.19
N VAL A 41 11.21 -5.97 -2.95
CA VAL A 41 11.56 -5.67 -4.34
C VAL A 41 11.01 -6.78 -5.22
N LEU A 42 10.35 -6.43 -6.31
CA LEU A 42 9.99 -7.39 -7.34
C LEU A 42 11.09 -7.41 -8.39
N ARG A 43 11.62 -8.59 -8.67
CA ARG A 43 12.52 -8.82 -9.79
C ARG A 43 11.72 -9.33 -10.97
N GLN A 44 12.00 -8.80 -12.14
CA GLN A 44 11.32 -9.19 -13.37
C GLN A 44 12.37 -9.44 -14.44
N GLU A 45 12.24 -10.56 -15.15
CA GLU A 45 13.05 -10.82 -16.34
C GLU A 45 12.44 -10.05 -17.52
N GLY A 46 13.18 -9.10 -18.10
CA GLY A 46 12.68 -8.31 -19.24
C GLY A 46 13.76 -7.96 -20.26
N ASN A 47 13.50 -8.17 -21.55
CA ASN A 47 14.31 -7.68 -22.69
C ASN A 47 15.85 -7.73 -22.49
N GLY A 48 16.37 -8.84 -21.96
CA GLY A 48 17.81 -9.08 -21.80
C GLY A 48 18.46 -8.50 -20.54
N SER A 49 17.72 -7.83 -19.64
CA SER A 49 18.24 -7.39 -18.33
C SER A 49 17.16 -7.36 -17.24
N PRO A 50 17.48 -7.69 -15.98
CA PRO A 50 16.49 -7.70 -14.91
C PRO A 50 15.99 -6.28 -14.61
N ARG A 51 14.66 -6.13 -14.51
CA ARG A 51 13.99 -4.93 -14.02
C ARG A 51 13.61 -5.13 -12.55
N TYR A 52 13.77 -4.09 -11.74
CA TYR A 52 13.47 -4.12 -10.31
C TYR A 52 12.44 -3.07 -9.95
N LEU A 53 11.39 -3.48 -9.24
CA LEU A 53 10.36 -2.61 -8.70
C LEU A 53 10.47 -2.55 -7.18
N ASP A 54 10.63 -1.35 -6.65
CA ASP A 54 10.54 -1.10 -5.22
C ASP A 54 9.06 -1.10 -4.81
N ILE A 55 8.69 -1.86 -3.78
CA ILE A 55 7.31 -1.94 -3.29
C ILE A 55 7.24 -1.49 -1.84
N GLN A 56 6.35 -0.53 -1.56
CA GLN A 56 5.86 -0.27 -0.21
C GLN A 56 4.44 -0.84 -0.08
N ILE A 57 4.21 -1.60 0.96
CA ILE A 57 2.93 -2.18 1.36
C ILE A 57 2.36 -1.36 2.51
N LYS A 58 1.05 -1.10 2.47
CA LYS A 58 0.30 -0.57 3.60
C LYS A 58 -1.04 -1.26 3.71
N ALA A 59 -1.36 -1.74 4.90
CA ALA A 59 -2.57 -2.54 5.09
C ALA A 59 -3.42 -2.06 6.26
N ARG A 60 -4.69 -2.49 6.27
CA ARG A 60 -5.68 -2.19 7.31
C ARG A 60 -6.38 -3.46 7.77
N SER A 61 -6.42 -3.65 9.09
CA SER A 61 -7.08 -4.77 9.74
C SER A 61 -8.57 -4.82 9.45
N LYS A 62 -9.15 -6.02 9.45
CA LYS A 62 -10.59 -6.22 9.60
C LYS A 62 -11.13 -5.62 10.89
N ASP A 63 -10.29 -5.52 11.94
CA ASP A 63 -10.69 -5.02 13.25
C ASP A 63 -10.60 -3.49 13.41
N CYS A 64 -10.18 -2.76 12.37
CA CYS A 64 -10.12 -1.30 12.46
C CYS A 64 -11.54 -0.68 12.49
N GLN A 65 -11.67 0.57 12.93
CA GLN A 65 -12.97 1.24 12.82
C GLN A 65 -13.37 1.36 11.34
N PRO A 66 -14.62 1.06 10.94
CA PRO A 66 -15.03 1.06 9.52
C PRO A 66 -14.65 2.35 8.78
N ARG A 67 -14.78 3.52 9.43
CA ARG A 67 -14.37 4.83 8.87
C ARG A 67 -12.91 4.88 8.40
N ASN A 68 -12.05 4.04 8.97
CA ASN A 68 -10.61 3.96 8.69
C ASN A 68 -10.24 2.79 7.77
N ALA A 69 -11.20 1.96 7.33
CA ALA A 69 -10.95 0.75 6.56
C ALA A 69 -10.10 0.97 5.31
N GLY A 70 -10.23 2.12 4.64
CA GLY A 70 -9.41 2.52 3.50
C GLY A 70 -8.49 3.70 3.77
N THR A 71 -8.31 4.15 5.03
CA THR A 71 -7.61 5.41 5.34
C THR A 71 -6.15 5.13 5.62
N PHE A 72 -5.27 5.63 4.75
CA PHE A 72 -3.84 5.63 4.95
C PHE A 72 -3.37 7.07 5.13
N SER A 73 -2.89 7.39 6.34
CA SER A 73 -2.57 8.76 6.75
C SER A 73 -1.10 8.87 7.13
N ALA A 74 -0.60 10.12 7.13
CA ALA A 74 0.76 10.46 7.53
C ALA A 74 1.83 9.61 6.81
N MET A 75 1.60 9.31 5.54
CA MET A 75 2.52 8.55 4.71
C MET A 75 3.64 9.45 4.20
N GLU A 76 4.87 8.98 4.30
CA GLU A 76 5.97 9.55 3.54
C GLU A 76 6.03 8.84 2.18
N VAL A 77 6.25 9.61 1.11
CA VAL A 77 6.51 9.08 -0.23
C VAL A 77 7.85 9.67 -0.66
N ARG A 78 8.95 9.06 -0.20
CA ARG A 78 10.31 9.55 -0.48
C ARG A 78 10.68 9.29 -1.94
N ARG A 79 11.16 10.33 -2.62
CA ARG A 79 11.69 10.27 -4.00
C ARG A 79 10.78 9.47 -4.96
N PRO A 80 9.53 9.94 -5.22
CA PRO A 80 8.63 9.27 -6.16
C PRO A 80 9.31 9.05 -7.52
N ARG A 81 9.20 7.84 -8.07
CA ARG A 81 9.93 7.40 -9.28
C ARG A 81 9.17 6.31 -10.01
N LYS A 82 9.55 6.06 -11.27
CA LYS A 82 8.82 5.14 -12.18
C LYS A 82 8.79 3.69 -11.70
N ASN A 83 9.83 3.23 -11.01
CA ASN A 83 9.96 1.87 -10.51
C ASN A 83 9.59 1.72 -9.03
N PHE A 84 8.93 2.71 -8.42
CA PHE A 84 8.49 2.64 -7.03
C PHE A 84 6.97 2.63 -6.94
N TYR A 85 6.41 1.58 -6.33
CA TYR A 85 4.99 1.30 -6.26
C TYR A 85 4.51 1.14 -4.82
N PHE A 86 3.23 1.38 -4.63
CA PHE A 86 2.54 1.15 -3.38
C PHE A 86 1.44 0.10 -3.58
N ILE A 87 1.37 -0.86 -2.67
CA ILE A 87 0.26 -1.79 -2.55
C ILE A 87 -0.50 -1.46 -1.27
N PHE A 88 -1.74 -1.02 -1.42
CA PHE A 88 -2.64 -0.81 -0.31
C PHE A 88 -3.57 -2.00 -0.18
N TYR A 89 -3.78 -2.51 1.03
CA TYR A 89 -4.74 -3.58 1.29
C TYR A 89 -5.70 -3.21 2.41
N SER A 90 -6.98 -3.53 2.23
CA SER A 90 -8.00 -3.42 3.27
C SER A 90 -8.70 -4.75 3.43
N GLU A 91 -8.57 -5.38 4.60
CA GLU A 91 -9.28 -6.63 4.89
C GLU A 91 -10.81 -6.43 4.95
N GLN A 92 -11.29 -5.29 5.47
CA GLN A 92 -12.75 -5.03 5.54
C GLN A 92 -13.38 -4.82 4.16
N ALA A 93 -12.63 -4.26 3.21
CA ALA A 93 -13.11 -4.08 1.84
C ALA A 93 -12.72 -5.26 0.94
N ASP A 94 -11.93 -6.22 1.47
CA ASP A 94 -11.26 -7.29 0.73
C ASP A 94 -10.72 -6.83 -0.64
N THR A 95 -9.94 -5.75 -0.62
CA THR A 95 -9.51 -5.10 -1.86
C THR A 95 -8.07 -4.62 -1.75
N TYR A 96 -7.32 -4.85 -2.82
CA TYR A 96 -6.01 -4.24 -3.04
C TYR A 96 -6.13 -3.01 -3.93
N TRP A 97 -5.27 -2.03 -3.71
CA TRP A 97 -5.02 -0.95 -4.67
C TRP A 97 -3.54 -0.86 -4.97
N VAL A 98 -3.18 -0.99 -6.25
CA VAL A 98 -1.78 -0.92 -6.71
C VAL A 98 -1.59 0.41 -7.43
N LEU A 99 -0.64 1.23 -6.95
CA LEU A 99 -0.39 2.56 -7.48
C LEU A 99 1.11 2.82 -7.70
N PRO A 100 1.53 3.37 -8.86
CA PRO A 100 2.84 3.98 -8.98
C PRO A 100 2.97 5.15 -8.00
N SER A 101 4.14 5.32 -7.38
CA SER A 101 4.42 6.41 -6.43
C SER A 101 4.18 7.81 -7.04
N LEU A 102 4.47 7.98 -8.34
CA LEU A 102 4.19 9.22 -9.08
C LEU A 102 2.69 9.53 -9.20
N GLN A 103 1.83 8.51 -9.26
CA GLN A 103 0.39 8.69 -9.26
C GLN A 103 -0.13 8.89 -7.84
N LEU A 104 0.42 8.17 -6.86
CA LEU A 104 0.04 8.31 -5.46
C LEU A 104 0.15 9.76 -4.97
N VAL A 105 1.24 10.46 -5.29
CA VAL A 105 1.42 11.87 -4.87
C VAL A 105 0.44 12.85 -5.54
N ARG A 106 -0.18 12.46 -6.65
CA ARG A 106 -1.22 13.24 -7.34
C ARG A 106 -2.62 12.95 -6.77
N GLU A 107 -2.87 11.68 -6.44
CA GLU A 107 -4.16 11.19 -5.94
C GLU A 107 -4.37 11.45 -4.44
N ALA A 108 -3.28 11.42 -3.66
CA ALA A 108 -3.31 11.62 -2.22
C ALA A 108 -3.30 13.10 -1.83
N THR A 109 -3.98 13.42 -0.73
CA THR A 109 -3.93 14.75 -0.14
C THR A 109 -2.63 14.93 0.64
N ARG A 110 -1.88 15.99 0.35
CA ARG A 110 -0.69 16.37 1.13
C ARG A 110 -1.05 17.33 2.25
N ASN A 111 -0.67 17.01 3.48
CA ASN A 111 -0.86 17.90 4.63
C ASN A 111 0.07 19.11 4.48
N LYS A 112 -0.49 20.32 4.60
CA LYS A 112 0.27 21.58 4.46
C LYS A 112 0.89 22.05 5.77
N THR A 113 0.25 21.77 6.91
CA THR A 113 0.62 22.29 8.22
C THR A 113 0.47 21.23 9.32
N GLY A 114 0.96 21.54 10.52
CA GLY A 114 0.89 20.68 11.71
C GLY A 114 1.97 19.59 11.76
N ARG A 115 1.88 18.70 12.76
CA ARG A 115 2.89 17.64 13.03
C ARG A 115 3.13 16.70 11.84
N ASN A 116 2.15 16.55 10.96
CA ASN A 116 2.24 15.70 9.77
C ASN A 116 2.42 16.49 8.46
N ALA A 117 2.85 17.76 8.55
CA ALA A 117 3.14 18.58 7.38
C ALA A 117 4.08 17.86 6.41
N GLY A 118 3.79 17.99 5.11
CA GLY A 118 4.53 17.31 4.05
C GLY A 118 4.11 15.86 3.80
N LYS A 119 3.45 15.18 4.76
CA LYS A 119 3.01 13.79 4.63
C LYS A 119 1.68 13.68 3.88
N TYR A 120 1.44 12.52 3.28
CA TYR A 120 0.28 12.23 2.46
C TYR A 120 -0.80 11.47 3.21
N ARG A 121 -2.05 11.68 2.79
CA ARG A 121 -3.23 10.92 3.21
C ARG A 121 -4.07 10.54 2.00
N ILE A 122 -4.52 9.28 1.96
CA ILE A 122 -5.46 8.78 0.98
C ILE A 122 -6.56 7.97 1.69
N GLN A 123 -7.78 8.03 1.17
CA GLN A 123 -8.94 7.29 1.68
C GLN A 123 -9.56 6.53 0.52
N PHE A 124 -9.40 5.21 0.48
CA PHE A 124 -9.88 4.36 -0.62
C PHE A 124 -11.34 3.94 -0.48
N CYS A 125 -11.91 4.00 0.71
CA CYS A 125 -13.27 3.52 0.97
C CYS A 125 -14.24 4.64 1.35
N ASN A 126 -15.52 4.41 1.07
CA ASN A 126 -16.65 5.09 1.70
C ASN A 126 -17.23 4.17 2.77
N VAL A 127 -17.92 4.78 3.74
CA VAL A 127 -18.66 4.03 4.76
C VAL A 127 -20.09 4.54 4.75
N SER A 128 -21.04 3.62 4.62
CA SER A 128 -22.47 3.96 4.67
C SER A 128 -22.89 4.34 6.09
N ARG A 129 -24.12 4.86 6.24
CA ARG A 129 -24.69 5.09 7.58
C ARG A 129 -24.85 3.80 8.39
N SER A 130 -25.01 2.66 7.73
CA SER A 130 -25.08 1.33 8.37
C SER A 130 -23.71 0.73 8.70
N GLY A 131 -22.60 1.45 8.44
CA GLY A 131 -21.25 0.98 8.71
C GLY A 131 -20.64 0.12 7.61
N GLU A 132 -21.34 -0.06 6.49
CA GLU A 132 -20.88 -0.85 5.36
C GLU A 132 -19.72 -0.15 4.65
N VAL A 133 -18.60 -0.87 4.47
CA VAL A 133 -17.40 -0.36 3.80
C VAL A 133 -17.47 -0.70 2.31
N ARG A 134 -17.32 0.31 1.45
CA ARG A 134 -17.28 0.13 -0.01
C ARG A 134 -16.10 0.86 -0.64
N PRO A 135 -15.36 0.25 -1.59
CA PRO A 135 -14.35 0.96 -2.38
C PRO A 135 -14.93 2.19 -3.09
N ARG A 136 -14.15 3.28 -3.16
CA ARG A 136 -14.56 4.51 -3.87
C ARG A 136 -14.41 4.31 -5.39
N PRO A 137 -15.42 4.67 -6.20
CA PRO A 137 -15.36 4.50 -7.67
C PRO A 137 -14.17 5.18 -8.35
N ARG A 138 -13.72 6.34 -7.84
CA ARG A 138 -12.57 7.06 -8.43
C ARG A 138 -11.26 6.26 -8.42
N PHE A 139 -11.16 5.24 -7.55
CA PHE A 139 -9.98 4.39 -7.43
C PHE A 139 -10.14 3.03 -8.10
N THR A 140 -11.24 2.78 -8.82
CA THR A 140 -11.44 1.53 -9.58
C THR A 140 -10.30 1.25 -10.54
N LYS A 141 -9.71 2.30 -11.15
CA LYS A 141 -8.53 2.17 -12.02
C LYS A 141 -7.27 1.59 -11.37
N TYR A 142 -7.24 1.45 -10.03
CA TYR A 142 -6.14 0.88 -9.26
C TYR A 142 -6.55 -0.40 -8.49
N GLN A 143 -7.84 -0.73 -8.45
CA GLN A 143 -8.36 -1.87 -7.69
C GLN A 143 -7.88 -3.20 -8.26
N ASN A 144 -7.18 -3.98 -7.45
CA ASN A 144 -6.62 -5.30 -7.79
C ASN A 144 -5.74 -5.28 -9.06
N ARG A 145 -5.16 -4.13 -9.39
CA ARG A 145 -4.35 -3.89 -10.60
C ARG A 145 -2.90 -4.34 -10.46
N PHE A 146 -2.71 -5.63 -10.13
CA PHE A 146 -1.38 -6.22 -10.04
C PHE A 146 -0.66 -6.27 -11.39
N ASP A 147 -1.38 -6.21 -12.50
CA ASP A 147 -0.85 -6.06 -13.87
C ASP A 147 0.00 -4.78 -14.05
N LEU A 148 -0.17 -3.76 -13.19
CA LEU A 148 0.70 -2.58 -13.19
C LEU A 148 2.13 -2.88 -12.69
N LEU A 149 2.35 -4.06 -12.12
CA LEU A 149 3.65 -4.52 -11.64
C LEU A 149 4.37 -5.37 -12.68
N GLU A 150 3.80 -5.56 -13.87
CA GLU A 150 4.40 -6.26 -15.00
C GLU A 150 5.33 -5.35 -15.84
#